data_AF-A0A1H8HAG5-F1
#
_entry.id   AF-A0A1H8HAG5-F1
#
_cell.length_a   1.000
_cell.length_b   1.000
_cell.length_c   1.000
_cell.angle_alpha   90.00
_cell.angle_beta   90.00
_cell.angle_gamma   90.00
#
_symmetry.space_group_name_H-M   'P 1'
#
loop_
_entity.id
_entity.type
_entity.pdbx_description
1 polymer ?
#
loop_
_entity_poly.entity_id
_entity_poly.type
_entity_poly.pdbx_seq_one_letter_code
_entity_poly.pdbx_strand_id
1 'polypeptide(L)'
;MTDTPWIAVDAMGGDKGLTVMLAGVAQARRRYDGMRFLLVGDEAAIRDGLRQHPGLTANSEIVHAPDLVASDEKPSQAIRRAKTTSMGVAINLVKQGRAAAAVSSGNTGALMAMAKLALRTLPGIDRPALAAPLPTLGDNDVVMLDLGANTEVDARNLVQFAVMGAVYARATMDLAEPRVALLNIGSEDQKGTGEIREAAAILRDASGLPMNFTGFVEGDRLSRGDVDVIVCDGFSGNIALKTAEGTARFVGDLLKRAFASSVRSKIGFLISRPATDLLRHHLDPNVHNGAVFLGLGGIVVKSHGGATELGVATAIGNAAKMVRAGLTDRIKQDLSAIGQTA
;
A
#
# COMPACT_ATOMS: atom_id res chain seq x y z
N MET A 1 -16.21 -1.79 22.80
CA MET A 1 -15.47 -3.06 22.95
C MET A 1 -14.13 -2.88 22.25
N THR A 2 -13.08 -2.56 22.99
CA THR A 2 -11.73 -2.35 22.43
C THR A 2 -10.93 -3.64 22.55
N ASP A 3 -11.30 -4.65 21.77
CA ASP A 3 -10.38 -5.75 21.52
C ASP A 3 -9.28 -5.22 20.61
N THR A 4 -8.04 -5.20 21.10
CA THR A 4 -6.94 -4.71 20.28
C THR A 4 -6.81 -5.57 19.03
N PRO A 5 -6.93 -5.00 17.82
CA PRO A 5 -7.00 -5.79 16.61
C PRO A 5 -5.69 -6.55 16.37
N TRP A 6 -5.83 -7.83 16.05
CA TRP A 6 -4.72 -8.66 15.62
C TRP A 6 -4.37 -8.36 14.16
N ILE A 7 -3.07 -8.29 13.86
CA ILE A 7 -2.58 -8.20 12.48
C ILE A 7 -1.91 -9.54 12.14
N ALA A 8 -2.39 -10.18 11.08
CA ALA A 8 -1.75 -11.37 10.53
C ALA A 8 -0.53 -10.94 9.69
N VAL A 9 0.62 -11.54 9.96
CA VAL A 9 1.86 -11.26 9.22
C VAL A 9 2.34 -12.56 8.60
N ASP A 10 2.42 -12.58 7.28
CA ASP A 10 3.14 -13.62 6.53
C ASP A 10 4.63 -13.49 6.83
N ALA A 11 5.10 -14.25 7.82
CA ALA A 11 6.46 -14.14 8.35
C ALA A 11 7.51 -14.70 7.37
N MET A 12 7.08 -15.45 6.35
CA MET A 12 7.98 -16.12 5.40
C MET A 12 8.17 -15.31 4.11
N GLY A 13 7.36 -14.28 3.88
CA GLY A 13 7.36 -13.50 2.64
C GLY A 13 8.51 -12.49 2.53
N GLY A 14 8.91 -12.19 1.29
CA GLY A 14 9.92 -11.19 0.95
C GLY A 14 11.32 -11.77 0.72
N ASP A 15 12.18 -10.99 0.06
CA ASP A 15 13.47 -11.47 -0.46
C ASP A 15 14.46 -11.81 0.67
N LYS A 16 14.35 -11.11 1.81
CA LYS A 16 15.16 -11.31 3.00
C LYS A 16 14.50 -12.22 4.05
N GLY A 17 13.28 -12.68 3.77
CA GLY A 17 12.54 -13.66 4.56
C GLY A 17 12.34 -13.32 6.04
N LEU A 18 12.34 -14.37 6.86
CA LEU A 18 11.90 -14.38 8.26
C LEU A 18 12.57 -13.33 9.16
N THR A 19 13.89 -13.18 9.06
CA THR A 19 14.66 -12.28 9.93
C THR A 19 14.16 -10.84 9.82
N VAL A 20 13.98 -10.34 8.59
CA VAL A 20 13.53 -8.97 8.36
C VAL A 20 12.06 -8.79 8.72
N MET A 21 11.22 -9.79 8.44
CA MET A 21 9.82 -9.75 8.82
C MET A 21 9.67 -9.64 10.35
N LEU A 22 10.32 -10.51 11.13
CA LEU A 22 10.24 -10.49 12.60
C LEU A 22 10.80 -9.20 13.20
N ALA A 23 11.95 -8.73 12.70
CA ALA A 23 12.55 -7.49 13.20
C ALA A 23 11.65 -6.27 12.89
N GLY A 24 11.02 -6.24 11.71
CA GLY A 24 10.02 -5.24 11.36
C GLY A 24 8.76 -5.30 12.23
N VAL A 25 8.25 -6.50 12.55
CA VAL A 25 7.14 -6.66 13.51
C VAL A 25 7.55 -6.16 14.89
N ALA A 26 8.74 -6.52 15.36
CA ALA A 26 9.25 -6.07 16.65
C ALA A 26 9.39 -4.53 16.70
N GLN A 27 9.80 -3.90 15.60
CA GLN A 27 9.85 -2.44 15.49
C GLN A 27 8.44 -1.82 15.47
N ALA A 28 7.49 -2.38 14.71
CA ALA A 28 6.10 -1.92 14.71
C ALA A 28 5.46 -2.01 16.11
N ARG A 29 5.69 -3.11 16.81
CA ARG A 29 5.22 -3.33 18.19
C ARG A 29 5.71 -2.25 19.16
N ARG A 30 6.96 -1.77 19.00
CA ARG A 30 7.50 -0.69 19.84
C ARG A 30 6.88 0.68 19.52
N ARG A 31 6.41 0.87 18.28
CA ARG A 31 5.83 2.13 17.82
C ARG A 31 4.33 2.25 18.09
N TYR A 32 3.64 1.12 18.20
CA TYR A 32 2.20 1.06 18.39
C TYR A 32 1.84 0.11 19.55
N ASP A 33 1.65 0.70 20.72
CA ASP A 33 1.27 -0.04 21.92
C ASP A 33 -0.06 -0.77 21.76
N GLY A 34 -0.16 -1.93 22.41
CA GLY A 34 -1.34 -2.79 22.40
C GLY A 34 -1.45 -3.73 21.20
N MET A 35 -0.79 -3.45 20.06
CA MET A 35 -0.92 -4.28 18.86
C MET A 35 -0.48 -5.73 19.10
N ARG A 36 -1.30 -6.66 18.59
CA ARG A 36 -1.07 -8.11 18.67
C ARG A 36 -0.88 -8.69 17.28
N PHE A 37 -0.08 -9.74 17.16
CA PHE A 37 0.34 -10.28 15.87
C PHE A 37 0.10 -11.78 15.76
N LEU A 38 -0.49 -12.20 14.64
CA LEU A 38 -0.51 -13.60 14.24
C LEU A 38 0.64 -13.81 13.26
N LEU A 39 1.73 -14.43 13.72
CA LEU A 39 2.92 -14.68 12.90
C LEU A 39 2.74 -16.00 12.17
N VAL A 40 2.59 -15.93 10.85
CA VAL A 40 2.18 -17.08 10.03
C VAL A 40 3.38 -17.65 9.26
N GLY A 41 3.65 -18.94 9.42
CA GLY A 41 4.76 -19.61 8.74
C GLY A 41 5.27 -20.88 9.43
N ASP A 42 6.52 -21.25 9.16
CA ASP A 42 7.17 -22.38 9.83
C ASP A 42 7.28 -22.08 11.33
N GLU A 43 6.64 -22.90 12.16
CA GLU A 43 6.53 -22.65 13.59
C GLU A 43 7.89 -22.72 14.29
N ALA A 44 8.71 -23.71 13.92
CA ALA A 44 10.02 -23.91 14.52
C ALA A 44 10.95 -22.74 14.20
N ALA A 45 10.95 -22.30 12.94
CA ALA A 45 11.75 -21.17 12.48
C ALA A 45 11.31 -19.86 13.17
N ILE A 46 9.99 -19.58 13.22
CA ILE A 46 9.46 -18.39 13.89
C ILE A 46 9.80 -18.40 15.38
N ARG A 47 9.64 -19.55 16.06
CA ARG A 47 9.93 -19.69 17.49
C ARG A 47 11.41 -19.45 17.80
N ASP A 48 12.32 -19.89 16.94
CA ASP A 48 13.75 -19.61 17.09
C ASP A 48 14.06 -18.12 16.86
N GLY A 49 13.54 -17.53 15.78
CA GLY A 49 13.71 -16.10 15.48
C GLY A 49 13.17 -15.17 16.58
N LEU A 50 12.06 -15.54 17.23
CA LEU A 50 11.49 -14.79 18.36
C LEU A 50 12.40 -14.72 19.60
N ARG A 51 13.40 -15.61 19.75
CA ARG A 51 14.36 -15.53 20.86
C ARG A 51 15.16 -14.23 20.84
N GLN A 52 15.35 -13.64 19.66
CA GLN A 52 16.04 -12.34 19.48
C GLN A 52 15.11 -11.15 19.78
N HIS A 53 13.82 -11.38 20.00
CA HIS A 53 12.79 -10.35 20.18
C HIS A 53 11.85 -10.66 21.36
N PRO A 54 12.34 -10.68 22.62
CA PRO A 54 11.53 -11.09 23.78
C PRO A 54 10.28 -10.22 23.98
N GLY A 55 10.34 -8.94 23.64
CA GLY A 55 9.19 -8.04 23.70
C GLY A 55 8.11 -8.33 22.65
N LEU A 56 8.44 -9.03 21.57
CA LEU A 56 7.48 -9.45 20.54
C LEU A 56 6.74 -10.73 20.97
N THR A 57 7.45 -11.69 21.56
CA THR A 57 6.89 -12.99 21.97
C THR A 57 5.63 -12.88 22.82
N ALA A 58 5.57 -11.94 23.77
CA ALA A 58 4.40 -11.73 24.63
C ALA A 58 3.17 -11.16 23.90
N ASN A 59 3.35 -10.60 22.69
CA ASN A 59 2.31 -9.95 21.89
C ASN A 59 2.07 -10.69 20.57
N SER A 60 2.50 -11.94 20.47
CA SER A 60 2.38 -12.73 19.24
C SER A 60 1.87 -14.14 19.53
N GLU A 61 1.06 -14.63 18.60
CA GLU A 61 0.72 -16.05 18.47
C GLU A 61 1.33 -16.54 17.15
N ILE A 62 1.94 -17.72 17.19
CA ILE A 62 2.47 -18.37 15.99
C ILE A 62 1.36 -19.22 15.38
N VAL A 63 1.07 -19.01 14.10
CA VAL A 63 0.14 -19.83 13.34
C VAL A 63 0.94 -20.62 12.31
N HIS A 64 1.02 -21.93 12.49
CA HIS A 64 1.81 -22.76 11.61
C HIS A 64 1.24 -22.81 10.19
N ALA A 65 2.11 -22.59 9.20
CA ALA A 65 1.87 -22.85 7.79
C ALA A 65 3.11 -23.53 7.21
N PRO A 66 3.00 -24.76 6.68
CA PRO A 66 4.15 -25.55 6.25
C PRO A 66 4.75 -25.09 4.91
N ASP A 67 3.97 -24.38 4.08
CA ASP A 67 4.42 -23.94 2.76
C ASP A 67 4.64 -22.43 2.70
N LEU A 68 5.42 -21.99 1.70
CA LEU A 68 5.54 -20.59 1.30
C LEU A 68 5.31 -20.45 -0.22
N VAL A 69 4.94 -19.24 -0.64
CA VAL A 69 4.82 -18.88 -2.06
C VAL A 69 6.16 -18.34 -2.54
N ALA A 70 6.75 -18.96 -3.56
CA ALA A 70 8.03 -18.49 -4.10
C ALA A 70 7.85 -17.17 -4.88
N SER A 71 8.89 -16.35 -4.95
CA SER A 71 8.83 -15.03 -5.61
C SER A 71 8.53 -15.12 -7.11
N ASP A 72 8.94 -16.20 -7.78
CA ASP A 72 8.74 -16.48 -9.20
C ASP A 72 7.51 -17.38 -9.47
N GLU A 73 6.80 -17.82 -8.43
CA GLU A 73 5.65 -18.69 -8.57
C GLU A 73 4.50 -17.97 -9.29
N LYS A 74 3.88 -18.65 -10.25
CA LYS A 74 2.73 -18.11 -10.97
C LYS A 74 1.53 -17.99 -10.02
N PRO A 75 0.78 -16.88 -10.03
CA PRO A 75 -0.38 -16.70 -9.13
C PRO A 75 -1.39 -17.86 -9.19
N SER A 76 -1.63 -18.42 -10.38
CA SER A 76 -2.54 -19.55 -10.58
C SER A 76 -2.11 -20.85 -9.88
N GLN A 77 -0.80 -21.07 -9.71
CA GLN A 77 -0.26 -22.21 -8.96
C GLN A 77 -0.35 -21.95 -7.46
N ALA A 78 0.05 -20.75 -7.03
CA ALA A 78 0.03 -20.34 -5.64
C ALA A 78 -1.39 -20.48 -5.04
N ILE A 79 -2.44 -20.06 -5.76
CA ILE A 79 -3.85 -20.17 -5.32
C ILE A 79 -4.24 -21.60 -4.93
N ARG A 80 -3.74 -22.62 -5.64
CA ARG A 80 -4.08 -24.02 -5.35
C ARG A 80 -3.55 -24.47 -3.99
N ARG A 81 -2.48 -23.82 -3.51
CA ARG A 81 -1.82 -24.08 -2.23
C ARG A 81 -2.16 -23.04 -1.16
N ALA A 82 -3.10 -22.13 -1.42
CA ALA A 82 -3.45 -21.04 -0.50
C ALA A 82 -3.87 -21.51 0.91
N LYS A 83 -4.30 -22.76 1.07
CA LYS A 83 -4.67 -23.31 2.39
C LYS A 83 -3.47 -23.70 3.25
N THR A 84 -2.29 -23.89 2.66
CA THR A 84 -1.08 -24.37 3.34
C THR A 84 0.04 -23.36 3.33
N THR A 85 0.00 -22.35 2.44
CA THR A 85 1.02 -21.30 2.39
C THR A 85 0.82 -20.25 3.48
N SER A 86 1.93 -19.73 4.03
CA SER A 86 1.92 -18.65 5.03
C SER A 86 1.09 -17.44 4.59
N MET A 87 1.24 -17.03 3.33
CA MET A 87 0.47 -15.95 2.71
C MET A 87 -1.04 -16.22 2.71
N GLY A 88 -1.45 -17.40 2.26
CA GLY A 88 -2.87 -17.74 2.15
C GLY A 88 -3.53 -17.97 3.52
N VAL A 89 -2.79 -18.55 4.47
CA VAL A 89 -3.23 -18.68 5.87
C VAL A 89 -3.39 -17.29 6.51
N ALA A 90 -2.47 -16.35 6.31
CA ALA A 90 -2.58 -14.99 6.82
C ALA A 90 -3.85 -14.26 6.31
N ILE A 91 -4.15 -14.39 5.02
CA ILE A 91 -5.40 -13.86 4.43
C ILE A 91 -6.63 -14.56 5.05
N ASN A 92 -6.58 -15.87 5.22
CA ASN A 92 -7.70 -16.63 5.77
C ASN A 92 -7.99 -16.27 7.24
N LEU A 93 -6.98 -15.86 8.02
CA LEU A 93 -7.20 -15.33 9.38
C LEU A 93 -8.02 -14.03 9.36
N VAL A 94 -7.85 -13.18 8.34
CA VAL A 94 -8.70 -11.99 8.14
C VAL A 94 -10.13 -12.41 7.78
N LYS A 95 -10.27 -13.36 6.85
CA LYS A 95 -11.58 -13.90 6.46
C LYS A 95 -12.37 -14.47 7.66
N GLN A 96 -11.67 -15.11 8.60
CA GLN A 96 -12.25 -15.70 9.81
C GLN A 96 -12.53 -14.67 10.92
N GLY A 97 -12.16 -13.40 10.75
CA GLY A 97 -12.25 -12.38 11.79
C GLY A 97 -11.25 -12.56 12.93
N ARG A 98 -10.27 -13.47 12.78
CA ARG A 98 -9.17 -13.65 13.76
C ARG A 98 -8.13 -12.52 13.66
N ALA A 99 -8.00 -11.91 12.50
CA ALA A 99 -7.16 -10.74 12.25
C ALA A 99 -7.98 -9.63 11.60
N ALA A 100 -7.66 -8.37 11.90
CA ALA A 100 -8.27 -7.21 11.26
C ALA A 100 -7.59 -6.83 9.94
N ALA A 101 -6.33 -7.23 9.75
CA ALA A 101 -5.57 -7.01 8.53
C ALA A 101 -4.51 -8.11 8.33
N ALA A 102 -4.09 -8.31 7.09
CA ALA A 102 -2.96 -9.14 6.73
C ALA A 102 -1.84 -8.30 6.08
N VAL A 103 -0.58 -8.61 6.41
CA VAL A 103 0.61 -7.98 5.81
C VAL A 103 1.52 -9.05 5.24
N SER A 104 1.97 -8.88 3.99
CA SER A 104 2.94 -9.78 3.36
C SER A 104 3.92 -9.00 2.49
N SER A 105 5.20 -9.41 2.54
CA SER A 105 6.24 -8.94 1.61
C SER A 105 6.42 -9.88 0.40
N GLY A 106 5.64 -10.96 0.29
CA GLY A 106 5.76 -11.99 -0.76
C GLY A 106 5.29 -11.53 -2.16
N ASN A 107 5.11 -12.48 -3.08
CA ASN A 107 4.71 -12.20 -4.47
C ASN A 107 3.40 -11.38 -4.54
N THR A 108 3.42 -10.20 -5.20
CA THR A 108 2.27 -9.29 -5.31
C THR A 108 1.07 -9.92 -6.00
N GLY A 109 1.30 -10.62 -7.12
CA GLY A 109 0.24 -11.22 -7.92
C GLY A 109 -0.45 -12.38 -7.20
N ALA A 110 0.33 -13.22 -6.50
CA ALA A 110 -0.21 -14.27 -5.66
C ALA A 110 -1.02 -13.70 -4.49
N LEU A 111 -0.50 -12.67 -3.82
CA LEU A 111 -1.17 -12.00 -2.70
C LEU A 111 -2.51 -11.41 -3.15
N MET A 112 -2.53 -10.68 -4.26
CA MET A 112 -3.75 -10.12 -4.85
C MET A 112 -4.77 -11.22 -5.18
N ALA A 113 -4.34 -12.26 -5.89
CA ALA A 113 -5.24 -13.29 -6.36
C ALA A 113 -5.83 -14.11 -5.20
N MET A 114 -5.03 -14.45 -4.19
CA MET A 114 -5.51 -15.11 -2.97
C MET A 114 -6.45 -14.22 -2.17
N ALA A 115 -6.10 -12.94 -2.01
CA ALA A 115 -6.90 -11.98 -1.24
C ALA A 115 -8.27 -11.77 -1.90
N LYS A 116 -8.31 -11.55 -3.23
CA LYS A 116 -9.54 -11.41 -4.01
C LYS A 116 -10.43 -12.66 -3.88
N LEU A 117 -9.85 -13.85 -4.02
CA LEU A 117 -10.62 -15.11 -3.93
C LEU A 117 -11.17 -15.36 -2.52
N ALA A 118 -10.36 -15.11 -1.49
CA ALA A 118 -10.71 -15.41 -0.11
C ALA A 118 -11.69 -14.39 0.49
N LEU A 119 -11.43 -13.10 0.30
CA LEU A 119 -12.15 -11.98 0.93
C LEU A 119 -13.28 -11.43 0.07
N ARG A 120 -13.24 -11.65 -1.25
CA ARG A 120 -14.15 -11.04 -2.24
C ARG A 120 -14.08 -9.51 -2.23
N THR A 121 -14.71 -8.87 -3.21
CA THR A 121 -14.90 -7.41 -3.22
C THR A 121 -16.04 -7.02 -2.30
N LEU A 122 -16.03 -5.76 -1.84
CA LEU A 122 -17.16 -5.19 -1.12
C LEU A 122 -18.38 -5.07 -2.04
N PRO A 123 -19.61 -5.11 -1.49
CA PRO A 123 -20.82 -4.88 -2.26
C PRO A 123 -20.73 -3.57 -3.06
N GLY A 124 -21.08 -3.63 -4.35
CA GLY A 124 -21.00 -2.49 -5.26
C GLY A 124 -19.65 -2.30 -5.95
N ILE A 125 -18.56 -2.89 -5.43
CA ILE A 125 -17.22 -2.80 -6.04
C ILE A 125 -17.03 -3.92 -7.06
N ASP A 126 -16.71 -3.52 -8.30
CA ASP A 126 -16.41 -4.46 -9.38
C ASP A 126 -15.02 -5.07 -9.21
N ARG A 127 -14.00 -4.23 -8.97
CA ARG A 127 -12.60 -4.65 -8.89
C ARG A 127 -11.88 -3.97 -7.72
N PRO A 128 -10.99 -4.69 -7.00
CA PRO A 128 -10.11 -4.05 -6.04
C PRO A 128 -9.03 -3.25 -6.77
N ALA A 129 -8.48 -2.22 -6.13
CA ALA A 129 -7.36 -1.42 -6.66
C ALA A 129 -6.14 -1.54 -5.75
N LEU A 130 -4.92 -1.58 -6.32
CA LEU A 130 -3.70 -1.47 -5.54
C LEU A 130 -3.40 0.02 -5.31
N ALA A 131 -3.48 0.48 -4.07
CA ALA A 131 -3.24 1.86 -3.69
C ALA A 131 -1.97 1.98 -2.83
N ALA A 132 -1.16 3.01 -3.05
CA ALA A 132 -0.01 3.30 -2.20
C ALA A 132 0.19 4.81 -2.02
N PRO A 133 0.75 5.24 -0.88
CA PRO A 133 1.23 6.61 -0.72
C PRO A 133 2.51 6.83 -1.54
N LEU A 134 2.63 8.00 -2.16
CA LEU A 134 3.84 8.46 -2.85
C LEU A 134 4.29 9.81 -2.26
N PRO A 135 5.61 10.01 -2.10
CA PRO A 135 6.12 11.26 -1.57
C PRO A 135 5.79 12.44 -2.49
N THR A 136 5.48 13.57 -1.87
CA THR A 136 5.30 14.85 -2.55
C THR A 136 6.18 15.94 -1.95
N LEU A 137 6.23 17.09 -2.61
CA LEU A 137 6.84 18.32 -2.10
C LEU A 137 5.91 19.11 -1.16
N GLY A 138 4.64 18.70 -1.03
CA GLY A 138 3.67 19.32 -0.12
C GLY A 138 3.74 18.73 1.28
N ASP A 139 2.77 19.12 2.12
CA ASP A 139 2.72 18.70 3.53
C ASP A 139 2.32 17.22 3.71
N ASN A 140 1.66 16.64 2.70
CA ASN A 140 1.17 15.26 2.71
C ASN A 140 1.70 14.45 1.53
N ASP A 141 1.80 13.14 1.70
CA ASP A 141 1.94 12.21 0.59
C ASP A 141 0.68 12.19 -0.28
N VAL A 142 0.81 11.75 -1.53
CA VAL A 142 -0.33 11.54 -2.43
C VAL A 142 -0.71 10.06 -2.48
N VAL A 143 -1.99 9.75 -2.42
CA VAL A 143 -2.49 8.38 -2.61
C VAL A 143 -2.65 8.12 -4.10
N MET A 144 -1.92 7.16 -4.65
CA MET A 144 -2.07 6.79 -6.06
C MET A 144 -2.68 5.39 -6.20
N LEU A 145 -3.68 5.26 -7.07
CA LEU A 145 -4.36 4.00 -7.38
C LEU A 145 -4.99 4.05 -8.78
N ASP A 146 -5.09 2.99 -9.56
CA ASP A 146 -4.56 1.65 -9.36
C ASP A 146 -3.08 1.55 -9.78
N LEU A 147 -2.27 0.80 -9.03
CA LEU A 147 -0.84 0.61 -9.27
C LEU A 147 -0.49 -0.75 -9.89
N GLY A 148 -1.48 -1.42 -10.49
CA GLY A 148 -1.28 -2.65 -11.26
C GLY A 148 -2.13 -3.83 -10.84
N ALA A 149 -3.23 -3.62 -10.09
CA ALA A 149 -4.19 -4.69 -9.83
C ALA A 149 -5.02 -5.04 -11.08
N ASN A 150 -5.31 -4.03 -11.92
CA ASN A 150 -6.13 -4.15 -13.12
C ASN A 150 -5.44 -3.43 -14.28
N THR A 151 -5.10 -4.17 -15.34
CA THR A 151 -4.46 -3.57 -16.53
C THR A 151 -5.39 -2.67 -17.32
N GLU A 152 -6.69 -2.98 -17.31
CA GLU A 152 -7.73 -2.24 -18.02
C GLU A 152 -8.91 -2.04 -17.09
N VAL A 153 -9.52 -0.86 -17.14
CA VAL A 153 -10.65 -0.46 -16.30
C VAL A 153 -11.60 0.45 -17.09
N ASP A 154 -12.88 0.40 -16.77
CA ASP A 154 -13.88 1.28 -17.37
C ASP A 154 -14.10 2.57 -16.54
N ALA A 155 -14.97 3.46 -17.02
CA ALA A 155 -15.30 4.71 -16.33
C ALA A 155 -15.86 4.47 -14.90
N ARG A 156 -16.70 3.45 -14.74
CA ARG A 156 -17.28 3.09 -13.44
C ARG A 156 -16.21 2.66 -12.45
N ASN A 157 -15.23 1.89 -12.89
CA ASN A 157 -14.09 1.50 -12.07
C ASN A 157 -13.30 2.74 -11.61
N LEU A 158 -13.00 3.69 -12.50
CA LEU A 158 -12.30 4.93 -12.14
C LEU A 158 -13.06 5.75 -11.09
N VAL A 159 -14.39 5.86 -11.21
CA VAL A 159 -15.24 6.51 -10.20
C VAL A 159 -15.14 5.78 -8.85
N GLN A 160 -15.22 4.45 -8.84
CA GLN A 160 -15.07 3.65 -7.62
C GLN A 160 -13.67 3.84 -6.99
N PHE A 161 -12.63 3.95 -7.82
CA PHE A 161 -11.27 4.17 -7.36
C PHE A 161 -11.11 5.56 -6.75
N ALA A 162 -11.72 6.60 -7.33
CA ALA A 162 -11.73 7.95 -6.75
C ALA A 162 -12.30 7.95 -5.33
N VAL A 163 -13.43 7.28 -5.12
CA VAL A 163 -14.09 7.19 -3.81
C VAL A 163 -13.24 6.41 -2.82
N MET A 164 -12.73 5.24 -3.22
CA MET A 164 -11.87 4.43 -2.37
C MET A 164 -10.58 5.17 -1.98
N GLY A 165 -9.97 5.88 -2.94
CA GLY A 165 -8.79 6.68 -2.71
C GLY A 165 -9.05 7.85 -1.78
N ALA A 166 -10.20 8.54 -1.94
CA ALA A 166 -10.64 9.59 -1.02
C ALA A 166 -10.79 9.04 0.40
N VAL A 167 -11.52 7.93 0.59
CA VAL A 167 -11.66 7.32 1.92
C VAL A 167 -10.31 6.94 2.51
N TYR A 168 -9.38 6.39 1.71
CA TYR A 168 -8.03 6.09 2.17
C TYR A 168 -7.33 7.36 2.66
N ALA A 169 -7.31 8.44 1.86
CA ALA A 169 -6.68 9.70 2.24
C ALA A 169 -7.28 10.25 3.54
N ARG A 170 -8.61 10.26 3.67
CA ARG A 170 -9.29 10.68 4.92
C ARG A 170 -8.91 9.81 6.12
N ALA A 171 -8.74 8.51 5.91
CA ALA A 171 -8.44 7.54 6.96
C ALA A 171 -6.98 7.56 7.43
N THR A 172 -6.04 7.88 6.54
CA THR A 172 -4.59 7.76 6.83
C THR A 172 -3.87 9.09 6.95
N MET A 173 -4.41 10.16 6.37
CA MET A 173 -3.83 11.51 6.31
C MET A 173 -4.69 12.55 7.03
N ASP A 174 -5.79 12.13 7.68
CA ASP A 174 -6.70 13.00 8.46
C ASP A 174 -7.27 14.19 7.65
N LEU A 175 -7.40 14.02 6.33
CA LEU A 175 -8.02 15.00 5.44
C LEU A 175 -9.54 14.88 5.52
N ALA A 176 -10.28 15.98 5.63
CA ALA A 176 -11.74 15.94 5.62
C ALA A 176 -12.32 15.79 4.20
N GLU A 177 -11.77 16.57 3.26
CA GLU A 177 -12.17 16.62 1.85
C GLU A 177 -10.91 16.58 0.97
N PRO A 178 -10.36 15.38 0.69
CA PRO A 178 -9.15 15.24 -0.11
C PRO A 178 -9.40 15.69 -1.56
N ARG A 179 -8.40 16.34 -2.16
CA ARG A 179 -8.37 16.72 -3.57
C ARG A 179 -8.07 15.48 -4.41
N VAL A 180 -9.00 15.13 -5.29
CA VAL A 180 -8.96 13.93 -6.13
C VAL A 180 -8.84 14.33 -7.59
N ALA A 181 -7.90 13.73 -8.32
CA ALA A 181 -7.74 13.92 -9.76
C ALA A 181 -7.60 12.59 -10.49
N LEU A 182 -7.97 12.57 -11.79
CA LEU A 182 -7.63 11.48 -12.69
C LEU A 182 -6.29 11.77 -13.38
N LEU A 183 -5.41 10.77 -13.44
CA LEU A 183 -4.19 10.84 -14.24
C LEU A 183 -4.57 10.93 -15.72
N ASN A 184 -3.99 11.89 -16.43
CA ASN A 184 -4.28 12.11 -17.84
C ASN A 184 -3.05 12.60 -18.60
N ILE A 185 -3.16 12.64 -19.93
CA ILE A 185 -2.13 13.13 -20.87
C ILE A 185 -2.16 14.65 -21.08
N GLY A 186 -2.99 15.36 -20.32
CA GLY A 186 -3.22 16.79 -20.43
C GLY A 186 -4.20 17.26 -19.35
N SER A 187 -4.18 18.56 -19.06
CA SER A 187 -5.07 19.17 -18.06
C SER A 187 -6.43 19.61 -18.65
N GLU A 188 -6.57 19.61 -19.98
CA GLU A 188 -7.77 20.06 -20.67
C GLU A 188 -8.87 18.98 -20.72
N ASP A 189 -10.13 19.42 -20.61
CA ASP A 189 -11.33 18.56 -20.56
C ASP A 189 -11.48 17.56 -21.72
N GLN A 190 -10.91 17.86 -22.89
CA GLN A 190 -11.04 17.05 -24.09
C GLN A 190 -9.96 15.98 -24.23
N LYS A 191 -8.94 15.99 -23.36
CA LYS A 191 -7.79 15.07 -23.40
C LYS A 191 -8.10 13.75 -22.68
N GLY A 192 -7.37 12.71 -23.06
CA GLY A 192 -7.51 11.38 -22.47
C GLY A 192 -8.46 10.46 -23.25
N THR A 193 -8.63 9.25 -22.74
CA THR A 193 -9.47 8.23 -23.35
C THR A 193 -10.97 8.55 -23.15
N GLY A 194 -11.85 7.74 -23.74
CA GLY A 194 -13.30 7.88 -23.52
C GLY A 194 -13.66 7.67 -22.05
N GLU A 195 -13.08 6.65 -21.44
CA GLU A 195 -13.33 6.20 -20.07
C GLU A 195 -12.92 7.25 -19.04
N ILE A 196 -11.77 7.92 -19.24
CA ILE A 196 -11.31 9.00 -18.36
C ILE A 196 -12.26 10.20 -18.42
N ARG A 197 -12.71 10.59 -19.62
CA ARG A 197 -13.62 11.72 -19.81
C ARG A 197 -15.00 11.44 -19.24
N GLU A 198 -15.52 10.23 -19.44
CA GLU A 198 -16.78 9.78 -18.85
C GLU A 198 -16.71 9.74 -17.33
N ALA A 199 -15.65 9.16 -16.75
CA ALA A 199 -15.44 9.15 -15.31
C ALA A 199 -15.33 10.57 -14.73
N ALA A 200 -14.64 11.47 -15.42
CA ALA A 200 -14.54 12.87 -15.00
C ALA A 200 -15.90 13.58 -15.01
N ALA A 201 -16.75 13.32 -16.00
CA ALA A 201 -18.11 13.87 -16.04
C ALA A 201 -18.93 13.38 -14.83
N ILE A 202 -18.92 12.07 -14.57
CA ILE A 202 -19.61 11.47 -13.42
C ILE A 202 -19.11 12.06 -12.09
N LEU A 203 -17.79 12.22 -11.93
CA LEU A 203 -17.19 12.75 -10.70
C LEU A 203 -17.49 14.24 -10.48
N ARG A 204 -17.69 15.03 -11.55
CA ARG A 204 -18.10 16.43 -11.45
C ARG A 204 -19.55 16.58 -11.01
N ASP A 205 -20.41 15.70 -11.50
CA ASP A 205 -21.85 15.71 -11.18
C ASP A 205 -22.15 15.07 -9.82
N ALA A 206 -21.24 14.25 -9.30
CA ALA A 206 -21.38 13.60 -8.00
C ALA A 206 -21.35 14.63 -6.85
N SER A 207 -22.52 14.90 -6.26
CA SER A 207 -22.66 15.73 -5.06
C SER A 207 -22.75 14.87 -3.79
N GLY A 208 -22.32 15.42 -2.65
CA GLY A 208 -22.43 14.77 -1.34
C GLY A 208 -21.34 13.74 -1.01
N LEU A 209 -20.34 13.59 -1.89
CA LEU A 209 -19.14 12.83 -1.56
C LEU A 209 -18.18 13.68 -0.75
N PRO A 210 -17.57 13.15 0.33
CA PRO A 210 -16.60 13.87 1.16
C PRO A 210 -15.22 13.90 0.47
N MET A 211 -15.15 14.53 -0.70
CA MET A 211 -13.96 14.70 -1.52
C MET A 211 -14.15 15.88 -2.48
N ASN A 212 -13.05 16.46 -2.94
CA ASN A 212 -13.06 17.53 -3.94
C ASN A 212 -12.44 17.04 -5.25
N PHE A 213 -13.25 16.85 -6.30
CA PHE A 213 -12.73 16.44 -7.60
C PHE A 213 -12.13 17.64 -8.37
N THR A 214 -10.81 17.63 -8.57
CA THR A 214 -10.06 18.74 -9.18
C THR A 214 -9.78 18.55 -10.67
N GLY A 215 -10.36 17.53 -11.31
CA GLY A 215 -10.17 17.25 -12.73
C GLY A 215 -8.96 16.35 -13.00
N PHE A 216 -8.02 16.85 -13.81
CA PHE A 216 -6.91 16.05 -14.35
C PHE A 216 -5.55 16.45 -13.79
N VAL A 217 -4.65 15.47 -13.67
CA VAL A 217 -3.24 15.65 -13.32
C VAL A 217 -2.34 14.92 -14.32
N GLU A 218 -1.19 15.51 -14.63
CA GLU A 218 -0.20 14.95 -15.55
C GLU A 218 0.94 14.26 -14.77
N GLY A 219 1.67 13.38 -15.47
CA GLY A 219 2.72 12.54 -14.86
C GLY A 219 3.92 13.31 -14.27
N ASP A 220 4.16 14.54 -14.70
CA ASP A 220 5.21 15.42 -14.18
C ASP A 220 4.80 16.16 -12.89
N ARG A 221 3.51 16.11 -12.54
CA ARG A 221 2.95 16.77 -11.34
C ARG A 221 2.58 15.82 -10.20
N LEU A 222 2.82 14.51 -10.36
CA LEU A 222 2.49 13.49 -9.35
C LEU A 222 3.01 13.83 -7.94
N SER A 223 4.24 14.33 -7.83
CA SER A 223 4.90 14.63 -6.55
C SER A 223 4.89 16.11 -6.17
N ARG A 224 4.00 16.94 -6.74
CA ARG A 224 3.96 18.39 -6.44
C ARG A 224 3.19 18.74 -5.15
N GLY A 225 2.29 17.88 -4.69
CA GLY A 225 1.41 18.16 -3.55
C GLY A 225 0.14 18.95 -3.93
N ASP A 226 -0.14 19.07 -5.24
CA ASP A 226 -1.31 19.79 -5.77
C ASP A 226 -2.63 19.02 -5.54
N VAL A 227 -2.54 17.70 -5.34
CA VAL A 227 -3.66 16.78 -5.12
C VAL A 227 -3.30 15.74 -4.07
N ASP A 228 -4.31 15.17 -3.42
CA ASP A 228 -4.14 14.21 -2.32
C ASP A 228 -4.42 12.77 -2.79
N VAL A 229 -5.18 12.61 -3.88
CA VAL A 229 -5.49 11.32 -4.51
C VAL A 229 -5.37 11.42 -6.03
N ILE A 230 -4.65 10.47 -6.64
CA ILE A 230 -4.48 10.33 -8.09
C ILE A 230 -5.02 8.97 -8.54
N VAL A 231 -6.02 9.03 -9.41
CA VAL A 231 -6.73 7.85 -9.91
C VAL A 231 -6.31 7.51 -11.35
N CYS A 232 -6.04 6.25 -11.63
CA CYS A 232 -5.63 5.77 -12.94
C CYS A 232 -5.97 4.28 -13.13
N ASP A 233 -5.87 3.81 -14.37
CA ASP A 233 -5.80 2.37 -14.65
C ASP A 233 -4.46 1.79 -14.15
N GLY A 234 -4.43 0.50 -13.86
CA GLY A 234 -3.25 -0.14 -13.30
C GLY A 234 -2.09 -0.29 -14.27
N PHE A 235 -2.31 -0.21 -15.58
CA PHE A 235 -1.21 -0.20 -16.55
C PHE A 235 -0.45 1.13 -16.49
N SER A 236 -1.16 2.24 -16.65
CA SER A 236 -0.60 3.60 -16.55
C SER A 236 -0.02 3.88 -15.17
N GLY A 237 -0.74 3.49 -14.11
CA GLY A 237 -0.30 3.71 -12.73
C GLY A 237 0.98 2.96 -12.37
N ASN A 238 1.12 1.71 -12.81
CA ASN A 238 2.34 0.93 -12.58
C ASN A 238 3.54 1.49 -13.37
N ILE A 239 3.34 1.92 -14.63
CA ILE A 239 4.38 2.59 -15.41
C ILE A 239 4.83 3.88 -14.71
N ALA A 240 3.89 4.71 -14.26
CA ALA A 240 4.17 5.96 -13.55
C ALA A 240 4.96 5.70 -12.25
N LEU A 241 4.51 4.75 -11.43
CA LEU A 241 5.20 4.35 -10.20
C LEU A 241 6.63 3.88 -10.46
N LYS A 242 6.82 2.96 -11.42
CA LYS A 242 8.14 2.41 -11.73
C LYS A 242 9.07 3.46 -12.35
N THR A 243 8.53 4.40 -13.11
CA THR A 243 9.27 5.54 -13.66
C THR A 243 9.72 6.49 -12.54
N ALA A 244 8.84 6.80 -11.58
CA ALA A 244 9.16 7.64 -10.43
C ALA A 244 10.26 6.98 -9.55
N GLU A 245 10.08 5.70 -9.20
CA GLU A 245 11.08 4.93 -8.44
C GLU A 245 12.43 4.84 -9.18
N GLY A 246 12.41 4.59 -10.49
CA GLY A 246 13.60 4.49 -11.33
C GLY A 246 14.36 5.81 -11.41
N THR A 247 13.65 6.91 -11.63
CA THR A 247 14.21 8.26 -11.68
C THR A 247 14.84 8.66 -10.33
N ALA A 248 14.15 8.39 -9.21
CA ALA A 248 14.68 8.66 -7.88
C ALA A 248 15.99 7.89 -7.59
N ARG A 249 16.05 6.60 -7.96
CA ARG A 249 17.28 5.80 -7.84
C ARG A 249 18.41 6.36 -8.72
N PHE A 250 18.11 6.71 -9.97
CA PHE A 250 19.08 7.29 -10.89
C PHE A 250 19.69 8.59 -10.35
N VAL A 251 18.86 9.53 -9.88
CA VAL A 251 19.33 10.79 -9.28
C VAL A 251 20.16 10.53 -8.03
N GLY A 252 19.72 9.61 -7.16
CA GLY A 252 20.47 9.22 -5.96
C GLY A 252 21.86 8.65 -6.28
N ASP A 253 21.97 7.82 -7.32
CA ASP A 253 23.25 7.24 -7.73
C ASP A 253 24.17 8.27 -8.42
N LEU A 254 23.61 9.22 -9.19
CA LEU A 254 24.38 10.35 -9.71
C LEU A 254 24.96 11.21 -8.59
N LEU A 255 24.17 11.52 -7.55
CA LEU A 255 24.64 12.29 -6.39
C LEU A 255 25.76 11.55 -5.65
N LYS A 256 25.62 10.25 -5.40
CA LYS A 256 26.69 9.43 -4.78
C LYS A 256 27.98 9.47 -5.59
N ARG A 257 27.89 9.32 -6.91
CA ARG A 257 29.06 9.39 -7.82
C ARG A 257 29.71 10.77 -7.78
N ALA A 258 28.92 11.83 -7.80
CA ALA A 258 29.41 13.21 -7.73
C ALA A 258 30.16 13.48 -6.41
N PHE A 259 29.62 13.06 -5.27
CA PHE A 259 30.30 13.23 -3.97
C PHE A 259 31.55 12.37 -3.82
N ALA A 260 31.62 11.20 -4.47
CA ALA A 260 32.79 10.33 -4.45
C ALA A 260 33.93 10.80 -5.38
N SER A 261 33.66 11.74 -6.30
CA SER A 261 34.56 12.10 -7.40
C SER A 261 35.91 12.72 -6.99
N SER A 262 35.97 13.44 -5.87
CA SER A 262 37.20 14.13 -5.45
C SER A 262 37.24 14.34 -3.93
N VAL A 263 38.43 14.63 -3.37
CA VAL A 263 38.58 14.99 -1.94
C VAL A 263 37.75 16.22 -1.60
N ARG A 264 37.70 17.22 -2.48
CA ARG A 264 36.85 18.41 -2.32
C ARG A 264 35.37 18.03 -2.28
N SER A 265 34.92 17.14 -3.16
CA SER A 265 33.54 16.65 -3.19
C SER A 265 33.18 15.88 -1.91
N LYS A 266 34.11 15.10 -1.36
CA LYS A 266 33.93 14.39 -0.08
C LYS A 266 33.82 15.36 1.11
N ILE A 267 34.61 16.43 1.13
CA ILE A 267 34.48 17.49 2.15
C ILE A 267 33.13 18.21 1.99
N GLY A 268 32.74 18.51 0.75
CA GLY A 268 31.42 19.08 0.45
C GLY A 268 30.28 18.20 0.95
N PHE A 269 30.38 16.88 0.78
CA PHE A 269 29.42 15.91 1.31
C PHE A 269 29.33 15.94 2.83
N LEU A 270 30.46 16.05 3.54
CA LEU A 270 30.44 16.11 5.00
C LEU A 270 29.70 17.35 5.50
N ILE A 271 29.83 18.48 4.81
CA ILE A 271 29.11 19.72 5.12
C ILE A 271 27.62 19.58 4.78
N SER A 272 27.28 19.01 3.62
CA SER A 272 25.90 18.84 3.17
C SER A 272 25.19 17.61 3.74
N ARG A 273 25.89 16.80 4.55
CA ARG A 273 25.40 15.52 5.07
C ARG A 273 24.00 15.59 5.67
N PRO A 274 23.66 16.57 6.55
CA PRO A 274 22.31 16.65 7.11
C PRO A 274 21.22 16.84 6.03
N ALA A 275 21.48 17.68 5.03
CA ALA A 275 20.55 17.91 3.93
C ALA A 275 20.43 16.69 3.01
N THR A 276 21.53 16.00 2.74
CA THR A 276 21.49 14.76 1.93
C THR A 276 20.83 13.60 2.66
N ASP A 277 20.94 13.54 3.99
CA ASP A 277 20.28 12.53 4.82
C ASP A 277 18.77 12.78 4.87
N LEU A 278 18.32 14.05 4.96
CA LEU A 278 16.91 14.42 4.83
C LEU A 278 16.34 14.04 3.46
N LEU A 279 17.05 14.36 2.38
CA LEU A 279 16.65 14.00 1.02
C LEU A 279 16.54 12.47 0.86
N ARG A 280 17.53 11.75 1.38
CA ARG A 280 17.53 10.29 1.36
C ARG A 280 16.35 9.71 2.14
N HIS A 281 16.00 10.30 3.28
CA HIS A 281 14.87 9.87 4.09
C HIS A 281 13.53 10.09 3.35
N HIS A 282 13.32 11.25 2.74
CA HIS A 282 12.11 11.54 1.96
C HIS A 282 11.94 10.62 0.74
N LEU A 283 13.05 10.24 0.09
CA LEU A 283 13.03 9.38 -1.09
C LEU A 283 13.13 7.88 -0.77
N ASP A 284 13.20 7.49 0.51
CA ASP A 284 13.33 6.08 0.89
C ASP A 284 11.98 5.36 0.73
N PRO A 285 11.85 4.39 -0.20
CA PRO A 285 10.61 3.64 -0.39
C PRO A 285 10.18 2.86 0.87
N ASN A 286 11.07 2.62 1.82
CA ASN A 286 10.72 1.97 3.09
C ASN A 286 9.90 2.88 4.03
N VAL A 287 10.03 4.20 3.90
CA VAL A 287 9.26 5.17 4.69
C VAL A 287 7.82 5.27 4.18
N HIS A 288 7.60 4.93 2.91
CA HIS A 288 6.31 4.99 2.20
C HIS A 288 5.74 3.60 1.87
N ASN A 289 6.21 2.56 2.55
CA ASN A 289 5.85 1.18 2.25
C ASN A 289 4.42 0.81 2.71
N GLY A 290 3.84 -0.22 2.09
CA GLY A 290 2.55 -0.77 2.46
C GLY A 290 1.43 -0.38 1.49
N ALA A 291 1.54 -0.83 0.25
CA ALA A 291 0.45 -0.72 -0.71
C ALA A 291 -0.73 -1.61 -0.27
N VAL A 292 -1.96 -1.14 -0.40
CA VAL A 292 -3.17 -1.86 0.06
C VAL A 292 -4.04 -2.25 -1.12
N PHE A 293 -4.65 -3.43 -1.06
CA PHE A 293 -5.71 -3.82 -1.99
C PHE A 293 -7.05 -3.25 -1.52
N LEU A 294 -7.39 -2.04 -1.99
CA LEU A 294 -8.65 -1.38 -1.67
C LEU A 294 -9.83 -2.08 -2.32
N GLY A 295 -10.96 -2.07 -1.63
CA GLY A 295 -12.22 -2.62 -2.13
C GLY A 295 -12.43 -4.11 -1.88
N LEU A 296 -11.51 -4.77 -1.15
CA LEU A 296 -11.71 -6.12 -0.64
C LEU A 296 -12.52 -6.14 0.67
N GLY A 297 -13.13 -7.29 0.97
CA GLY A 297 -13.86 -7.57 2.21
C GLY A 297 -13.01 -7.54 3.50
N GLY A 298 -11.71 -7.27 3.39
CA GLY A 298 -10.78 -7.10 4.51
C GLY A 298 -9.51 -6.39 4.06
N ILE A 299 -8.70 -5.93 5.02
CA ILE A 299 -7.49 -5.15 4.74
C ILE A 299 -6.31 -6.10 4.46
N VAL A 300 -5.72 -5.97 3.27
CA VAL A 300 -4.51 -6.72 2.90
C VAL A 300 -3.46 -5.74 2.37
N VAL A 301 -2.31 -5.71 3.04
CA VAL A 301 -1.21 -4.79 2.75
C VAL A 301 -0.02 -5.56 2.17
N LYS A 302 0.41 -5.14 0.99
CA LYS A 302 1.63 -5.55 0.32
C LYS A 302 2.79 -4.65 0.74
N SER A 303 3.72 -5.22 1.50
CA SER A 303 5.04 -4.62 1.73
C SER A 303 5.96 -4.95 0.55
N HIS A 304 6.91 -4.08 0.21
CA HIS A 304 7.87 -4.35 -0.87
C HIS A 304 8.70 -5.63 -0.63
N GLY A 305 9.08 -6.35 -1.69
CA GLY A 305 9.84 -7.61 -1.57
C GLY A 305 11.22 -7.41 -0.93
N GLY A 306 11.90 -6.34 -1.33
CA GLY A 306 13.20 -5.93 -0.78
C GLY A 306 13.09 -5.02 0.46
N ALA A 307 11.94 -4.97 1.13
CA ALA A 307 11.74 -4.12 2.29
C ALA A 307 12.78 -4.38 3.39
N THR A 308 13.14 -3.31 4.10
CA THR A 308 13.91 -3.40 5.35
C THR A 308 12.99 -3.59 6.55
N GLU A 309 13.56 -3.75 7.74
CA GLU A 309 12.81 -3.83 9.01
C GLU A 309 11.91 -2.60 9.18
N LEU A 310 12.44 -1.41 8.84
CA LEU A 310 11.68 -0.17 8.80
C LEU A 310 10.53 -0.25 7.81
N GLY A 311 10.78 -0.76 6.60
CA GLY A 311 9.75 -0.93 5.57
C GLY A 311 8.60 -1.82 6.03
N VAL A 312 8.91 -2.95 6.65
CA VAL A 312 7.89 -3.86 7.21
C VAL A 312 7.13 -3.17 8.35
N ALA A 313 7.84 -2.46 9.24
CA ALA A 313 7.22 -1.74 10.34
C ALA A 313 6.27 -0.62 9.87
N THR A 314 6.65 0.10 8.81
CA THR A 314 5.81 1.10 8.15
C THR A 314 4.54 0.46 7.58
N ALA A 315 4.66 -0.64 6.83
CA ALA A 315 3.51 -1.34 6.24
C ALA A 315 2.53 -1.84 7.31
N ILE A 316 3.03 -2.39 8.42
CA ILE A 316 2.22 -2.77 9.57
C ILE A 316 1.54 -1.55 10.21
N GLY A 317 2.27 -0.44 10.35
CA GLY A 317 1.71 0.82 10.87
C GLY A 317 0.56 1.34 10.01
N ASN A 318 0.71 1.29 8.69
CA ASN A 318 -0.35 1.67 7.74
C ASN A 318 -1.56 0.74 7.87
N ALA A 319 -1.36 -0.58 7.97
CA ALA A 319 -2.43 -1.53 8.27
C ALA A 319 -3.19 -1.16 9.56
N ALA A 320 -2.45 -0.86 10.63
CA ALA A 320 -3.03 -0.49 11.92
C ALA A 320 -3.81 0.83 11.88
N LYS A 321 -3.35 1.82 11.12
CA LYS A 321 -4.09 3.08 10.88
C LYS A 321 -5.42 2.80 10.16
N MET A 322 -5.37 2.04 9.07
CA MET A 322 -6.56 1.69 8.28
C MET A 322 -7.60 0.91 9.08
N VAL A 323 -7.16 -0.04 9.91
CA VAL A 323 -8.04 -0.78 10.82
C VAL A 323 -8.70 0.16 11.83
N ARG A 324 -7.92 1.02 12.51
CA ARG A 324 -8.46 1.98 13.49
C ARG A 324 -9.45 2.97 12.88
N ALA A 325 -9.20 3.39 11.65
CA ALA A 325 -10.09 4.30 10.93
C ALA A 325 -11.38 3.62 10.43
N GLY A 326 -11.49 2.28 10.47
CA GLY A 326 -12.63 1.57 9.93
C GLY A 326 -12.74 1.69 8.40
N LEU A 327 -11.59 1.66 7.70
CA LEU A 327 -11.48 1.90 6.25
C LEU A 327 -12.53 1.15 5.44
N THR A 328 -12.68 -0.17 5.67
CA THR A 328 -13.61 -1.03 4.93
C THR A 328 -15.07 -0.60 5.09
N ASP A 329 -15.47 -0.14 6.26
CA ASP A 329 -16.85 0.28 6.51
C ASP A 329 -17.14 1.67 5.95
N ARG A 330 -16.17 2.59 6.03
CA ARG A 330 -16.26 3.90 5.37
C ARG A 330 -16.39 3.79 3.86
N ILE A 331 -15.64 2.88 3.23
CA ILE A 331 -15.76 2.62 1.77
C ILE A 331 -17.18 2.14 1.42
N LYS A 332 -17.77 1.22 2.19
CA LYS A 332 -19.15 0.76 1.96
C LYS A 332 -20.16 1.90 2.08
N GLN A 333 -19.99 2.76 3.08
CA GLN A 333 -20.88 3.91 3.32
C GLN A 333 -20.83 4.89 2.14
N ASP A 334 -19.64 5.36 1.76
CA ASP A 334 -19.49 6.34 0.68
C ASP A 334 -19.95 5.79 -0.68
N LEU A 335 -19.65 4.52 -1.01
CA LEU A 335 -20.11 3.92 -2.27
C LEU A 335 -21.63 3.77 -2.34
N SER A 336 -22.29 3.52 -1.20
CA SER A 336 -23.76 3.44 -1.16
C SER A 336 -24.44 4.78 -1.43
N ALA A 337 -23.75 5.90 -1.21
CA ALA A 337 -24.26 7.24 -1.50
C ALA A 337 -24.32 7.53 -3.01
N ILE A 338 -23.36 7.00 -3.80
CA ILE A 338 -23.32 7.19 -5.26
C ILE A 338 -24.38 6.37 -5.98
N GLY A 339 -24.64 5.14 -5.49
CA GLY A 339 -25.66 4.28 -6.08
C GLY A 339 -27.10 4.77 -5.90
N GLN A 340 -27.32 5.83 -5.11
CA GLN A 340 -28.64 6.47 -4.92
C GLN A 340 -28.84 7.70 -5.81
N THR A 341 -27.78 8.21 -6.44
CA THR A 341 -27.78 9.43 -7.26
C THR A 341 -27.70 9.17 -8.77
N ALA A 342 -27.62 7.90 -9.19
CA ALA A 342 -27.57 7.46 -10.59
C ALA A 342 -28.87 6.74 -11.02
#